data_AF-A0A3D9CKY7-F1
#
_entry.id   AF-A0A3D9CKY7-F1
#
_cell.length_a   1.000
_cell.length_b   1.000
_cell.length_c   1.000
_cell.angle_alpha   90.00
_cell.angle_beta   90.00
_cell.angle_gamma   90.00
#
_symmetry.space_group_name_H-M   'P 1'
#
loop_
_entity.id
_entity.type
_entity.pdbx_description
1 polymer ?
#
loop_
_entity_poly.entity_id
_entity_poly.type
_entity_poly.pdbx_seq_one_letter_code
_entity_poly.pdbx_strand_id
1 'polypeptide(L)'
;PKRFVKIRHYGFLSSTWKRIKLKNLQQKLGIQPKEKLPPKAFQPKCSCCKVGNLVTIATFDLRGPPSWFLEMSRNFEKPKI
;
A
#
# COMPACT_ATOMS: atom_id res chain seq x y z
N PRO A 1 -10.61 30.52 7.89
CA PRO A 1 -10.58 31.99 7.61
C PRO A 1 -9.30 32.66 8.14
N LYS A 2 -8.67 33.55 7.38
CA LYS A 2 -7.62 34.45 7.91
C LYS A 2 -8.22 35.25 9.08
N ARG A 3 -7.53 35.32 10.22
CA ARG A 3 -7.96 35.92 11.51
C ARG A 3 -8.90 35.11 12.42
N PHE A 4 -9.24 33.87 12.09
CA PHE A 4 -9.91 33.01 13.07
C PHE A 4 -8.89 32.41 14.03
N VAL A 5 -9.06 32.61 15.34
CA VAL A 5 -8.25 31.93 16.35
C VAL A 5 -8.55 30.44 16.26
N LYS A 6 -7.51 29.61 16.08
CA LYS A 6 -7.69 28.16 16.08
C LYS A 6 -8.23 27.74 17.44
N ILE A 7 -9.41 27.12 17.46
CA ILE A 7 -9.94 26.49 18.66
C ILE A 7 -8.97 25.34 19.02
N ARG A 8 -8.30 25.48 20.15
CA ARG A 8 -7.44 24.42 20.69
C ARG A 8 -8.31 23.53 21.56
N HIS A 9 -8.48 22.27 21.16
CA HIS A 9 -9.20 21.30 21.96
C HIS A 9 -8.33 20.85 23.14
N TYR A 10 -8.64 21.34 24.33
CA TYR A 10 -8.04 20.90 25.58
C TYR A 10 -8.93 19.87 26.31
N GLY A 11 -8.37 19.17 27.29
CA GLY A 11 -9.12 18.24 28.13
C GLY A 11 -9.69 17.04 27.35
N PHE A 12 -10.95 16.70 27.60
CA PHE A 12 -11.64 15.53 27.06
C PHE A 12 -11.57 15.43 25.52
N LEU A 13 -11.60 16.58 24.83
CA LEU A 13 -11.58 16.63 23.37
C LEU A 13 -10.16 16.60 22.78
N SER A 14 -9.12 16.76 23.60
CA SER A 14 -7.74 16.72 23.13
C SER A 14 -7.38 15.33 22.60
N SER A 15 -6.58 15.29 21.54
CA SER A 15 -6.14 14.04 20.92
C SER A 15 -5.28 13.20 21.87
N THR A 16 -4.45 13.84 22.69
CA THR A 16 -3.60 13.21 23.71
C THR A 16 -4.44 12.55 24.82
N TRP A 17 -5.42 13.27 25.37
CA TRP A 17 -6.30 12.74 26.41
C TRP A 17 -7.13 11.56 25.89
N LYS A 18 -7.72 11.69 24.69
CA LYS A 18 -8.49 10.60 24.05
C LYS A 18 -7.64 9.35 23.85
N ARG A 19 -6.42 9.46 23.32
CA ARG A 19 -5.54 8.29 23.09
C ARG A 19 -5.29 7.48 24.35
N ILE A 20 -5.16 8.13 25.50
CA ILE A 20 -4.87 7.48 26.78
C ILE A 20 -6.16 6.94 27.41
N LYS A 21 -7.15 7.80 27.61
CA LYS A 21 -8.36 7.45 28.36
C LYS A 21 -9.31 6.54 27.59
N LEU A 22 -9.43 6.70 26.27
CA LEU A 22 -10.28 5.84 25.45
C LEU A 22 -9.77 4.39 25.46
N LYS A 23 -8.45 4.19 25.36
CA LYS A 23 -7.85 2.84 25.45
C LYS A 23 -8.15 2.18 26.79
N ASN A 24 -7.93 2.91 27.88
CA ASN A 24 -8.21 2.39 29.23
C ASN A 24 -9.70 2.07 29.42
N LEU A 25 -10.60 2.87 28.84
CA LEU A 25 -12.04 2.62 28.89
C LEU A 25 -12.43 1.39 28.05
N GLN A 26 -11.90 1.26 26.83
CA GLN A 26 -12.10 0.10 25.97
C GLN A 26 -11.67 -1.21 26.66
N GLN A 27 -10.51 -1.19 27.34
CA GLN A 27 -10.04 -2.32 28.14
C GLN A 27 -11.00 -2.68 29.28
N LYS A 28 -11.46 -1.68 30.05
CA LYS A 28 -12.40 -1.90 31.16
C LYS A 28 -13.75 -2.44 30.70
N LEU A 29 -14.20 -2.04 29.50
CA LEU A 29 -15.45 -2.49 28.90
C LEU A 29 -15.31 -3.83 28.15
N GLY A 30 -14.10 -4.42 28.09
CA GLY A 30 -13.85 -5.66 27.34
C GLY A 30 -13.96 -5.49 25.82
N ILE A 31 -13.90 -4.27 25.31
CA ILE A 31 -13.99 -3.97 23.88
C ILE A 31 -12.64 -4.26 23.25
N GLN A 32 -12.56 -5.32 22.46
CA GLN A 32 -11.38 -5.61 21.65
C GLN A 32 -11.32 -4.63 20.47
N PRO A 33 -10.26 -3.80 20.35
CA PRO A 33 -10.09 -2.94 19.19
C PRO A 33 -9.99 -3.82 17.95
N LYS A 34 -10.86 -3.58 16.95
CA LYS A 34 -10.76 -4.29 15.68
C LYS A 34 -9.38 -3.98 15.07
N GLU A 35 -8.57 -5.02 14.89
CA GLU A 35 -7.30 -4.86 14.18
C GLU A 35 -7.58 -4.29 12.80
N LYS A 36 -6.84 -3.25 12.44
CA LYS A 36 -6.90 -2.72 11.09
C LYS A 36 -6.28 -3.77 10.19
N LEU A 37 -7.10 -4.45 9.41
CA LEU A 37 -6.62 -5.31 8.35
C LEU A 37 -5.67 -4.51 7.46
N PRO A 38 -4.55 -5.11 7.02
CA PRO A 38 -3.67 -4.46 6.07
C PRO A 38 -4.49 -4.06 4.83
N PRO A 39 -4.16 -2.92 4.20
CA PRO A 39 -4.80 -2.55 2.95
C PRO A 39 -4.63 -3.70 1.95
N LYS A 40 -5.70 -4.02 1.22
CA LYS A 40 -5.64 -5.04 0.17
C LYS A 40 -4.55 -4.65 -0.84
N ALA A 41 -3.73 -5.62 -1.26
CA ALA A 41 -2.75 -5.42 -2.31
C ALA A 41 -3.45 -4.93 -3.59
N PHE A 42 -2.83 -3.98 -4.29
CA PHE A 42 -3.37 -3.49 -5.56
C PHE A 42 -3.32 -4.60 -6.60
N GLN A 43 -4.48 -4.95 -7.15
CA GLN A 43 -4.62 -5.94 -8.22
C GLN A 43 -5.08 -5.20 -9.48
N PRO A 44 -4.17 -4.94 -10.44
CA PRO A 44 -4.53 -4.25 -11.67
C PRO A 44 -5.55 -5.09 -12.46
N LYS A 45 -6.57 -4.44 -13.03
CA LYS A 45 -7.53 -5.09 -13.93
C LYS A 45 -7.12 -4.88 -15.38
N CYS A 46 -7.59 -5.75 -16.28
CA CYS A 46 -7.40 -5.57 -17.71
C CYS A 46 -7.95 -4.21 -18.18
N SER A 47 -7.15 -3.42 -18.88
CA SER A 47 -7.56 -2.09 -19.38
C SER A 47 -8.65 -2.17 -20.46
N CYS A 48 -8.64 -3.24 -21.27
CA CYS A 48 -9.60 -3.45 -22.36
C CYS A 48 -10.97 -3.90 -21.84
N CYS A 49 -11.03 -5.02 -21.13
CA CYS A 49 -12.30 -5.62 -20.71
C CYS A 49 -12.71 -5.32 -19.26
N LYS A 50 -11.80 -4.82 -18.41
CA LYS A 50 -12.01 -4.58 -16.97
C LYS A 50 -12.42 -5.83 -16.17
N VAL A 51 -12.21 -7.02 -16.76
CA VAL A 51 -12.47 -8.32 -16.15
C VAL A 51 -11.14 -8.96 -15.73
N GLY A 52 -11.16 -9.69 -14.61
CA GLY A 52 -10.00 -10.42 -14.10
C GLY A 52 -8.91 -9.53 -13.48
N ASN A 53 -7.92 -10.19 -12.88
CA ASN A 53 -6.73 -9.57 -12.31
C ASN A 53 -5.54 -9.83 -13.22
N LEU A 54 -4.79 -8.80 -13.56
CA LEU A 54 -3.52 -8.91 -14.28
C LEU A 54 -2.43 -9.43 -13.34
N VAL A 55 -1.67 -10.40 -13.82
CA VAL A 55 -0.51 -10.96 -13.12
C VAL A 55 0.75 -10.47 -13.83
N THR A 56 1.63 -9.78 -13.10
CA THR A 56 2.92 -9.32 -13.64
C THR A 56 3.91 -10.48 -13.64
N ILE A 57 4.31 -10.93 -14.83
CA ILE A 57 5.23 -12.08 -15.01
C ILE A 57 6.70 -11.62 -14.83
N ALA A 58 7.03 -10.44 -15.32
CA ALA A 58 8.37 -9.86 -15.19
C ALA A 58 8.31 -8.33 -15.20
N THR A 59 9.27 -7.70 -14.53
CA THR A 59 9.52 -6.25 -14.59
C THR A 59 10.94 -6.03 -15.08
N PHE A 60 11.12 -5.05 -15.96
CA PHE A 60 12.41 -4.68 -16.51
C PHE A 60 12.82 -3.33 -15.95
N ASP A 61 14.07 -3.21 -15.51
CA ASP A 61 14.63 -1.91 -15.14
C ASP A 61 15.01 -1.11 -16.39
N LEU A 62 15.26 0.20 -16.23
CA LEU A 62 15.68 1.08 -17.32
C LEU A 62 17.03 0.70 -17.93
N ARG A 63 17.79 -0.23 -17.31
CA ARG A 63 19.11 -0.65 -17.77
C ARG A 63 19.08 -2.09 -18.26
N GLY A 64 19.06 -2.22 -19.59
CA GLY A 64 19.38 -3.46 -20.31
C GLY A 64 18.48 -4.65 -20.01
N PRO A 65 18.64 -5.74 -20.77
CA PRO A 65 17.92 -6.97 -20.51
C PRO A 65 18.36 -7.61 -19.17
N PRO A 66 17.46 -8.27 -18.43
CA PRO A 66 17.79 -8.95 -17.18
C PRO A 66 18.85 -10.03 -17.40
N SER A 67 19.64 -10.31 -16.36
CA SER A 67 20.74 -11.29 -16.44
C SER A 67 20.28 -12.67 -16.97
N TRP A 68 19.11 -13.14 -16.53
CA TRP A 68 18.55 -14.41 -16.99
C TRP A 68 18.23 -14.41 -18.50
N PHE A 69 17.84 -13.25 -19.05
CA PHE A 69 17.57 -13.11 -20.48
C PHE A 69 18.86 -13.15 -21.29
N LEU A 70 19.92 -12.51 -20.80
CA LEU A 70 21.24 -12.56 -21.45
C LEU A 70 21.76 -13.99 -21.55
N GLU A 71 21.58 -14.79 -20.50
CA GLU A 71 22.01 -16.18 -20.48
C GLU A 71 21.23 -17.04 -21.48
N MET A 72 19.90 -16.84 -21.55
CA MET A 72 19.05 -17.51 -22.53
C MET A 72 19.40 -17.11 -23.97
N SER A 73 19.75 -15.83 -24.19
CA SER A 73 20.06 -15.29 -25.52
C SER A 73 21.31 -15.89 -26.18
N ARG A 74 22.26 -16.40 -25.37
CA ARG A 74 23.51 -17.00 -25.88
C ARG A 74 23.29 -18.31 -26.65
N ASN A 75 22.17 -18.98 -26.40
CA ASN A 75 21.86 -20.27 -27.03
C ASN A 75 21.12 -20.13 -28.36
N PHE A 76 20.77 -18.90 -28.78
CA PHE A 76 20.16 -18.68 -30.08
C PHE A 76 21.26 -18.40 -31.12
N GLU A 77 21.29 -19.20 -32.19
CA GLU A 77 22.14 -18.90 -33.33
C GLU A 77 21.75 -17.54 -33.89
N LYS A 78 22.75 -16.67 -34.10
CA LYS A 78 22.51 -15.36 -34.70
C LYS A 78 21.98 -15.59 -36.13
N PRO A 79 20.88 -14.92 -36.53
CA PRO A 79 20.42 -15.01 -37.91
C PRO A 79 21.55 -14.58 -38.83
N LYS A 80 21.88 -15.44 -39.80
CA LYS A 80 22.86 -15.12 -40.85
C LYS A 80 22.27 -13.99 -41.70
N ILE A 81 22.94 -12.84 -41.69
CA ILE A 81 22.65 -11.69 -42.55
C ILE A 81 23.09 -12.02 -43.97
#